data_AF-A0A7L7ILD1-F1
#
_entry.id   AF-A0A7L7ILD1-F1
#
_cell.length_a   1.000
_cell.length_b   1.000
_cell.length_c   1.000
_cell.angle_alpha   90.00
_cell.angle_beta   90.00
_cell.angle_gamma   90.00
#
_symmetry.space_group_name_H-M   'P 1'
#
loop_
_entity.id
_entity.type
_entity.pdbx_description
1 polymer ?
#
loop_
_entity_poly.entity_id
_entity_poly.type
_entity_poly.pdbx_seq_one_letter_code
_entity_poly.pdbx_strand_id
1 'polypeptide(L)' 'MARYIAVIHGWHVSSNGFDVHELGAKDKVEAHNEAVLLTHQRESTFDKCAFTVIEIADHERLPRKLTLRERLTGRTNP' A
#
# COMPACT_ATOMS: atom_id res chain seq x y z
N MET A 1 12.09 -10.64 -9.49
CA MET A 1 10.69 -10.45 -9.94
C MET A 1 10.15 -9.19 -9.29
N ALA A 2 9.26 -8.45 -9.96
CA ALA A 2 8.62 -7.30 -9.33
C ALA A 2 7.77 -7.77 -8.13
N ARG A 3 7.83 -7.03 -7.03
CA ARG A 3 6.99 -7.24 -5.85
C ARG A 3 5.83 -6.26 -5.92
N TYR A 4 4.66 -6.64 -5.47
CA TYR A 4 3.50 -5.75 -5.46
C TYR A 4 3.07 -5.48 -4.02
N ILE A 5 2.71 -4.23 -3.73
CA ILE A 5 2.05 -3.87 -2.49
C ILE A 5 0.68 -3.26 -2.79
N ALA A 6 -0.32 -3.60 -2.00
CA ALA A 6 -1.59 -2.90 -1.95
C ALA A 6 -1.59 -1.95 -0.76
N VAL A 7 -1.78 -0.66 -1.03
CA VAL A 7 -2.02 0.34 0.02
C VAL A 7 -3.52 0.60 0.06
N ILE A 8 -4.16 0.27 1.19
CA ILE A 8 -5.59 0.40 1.41
C ILE A 8 -5.83 1.52 2.42
N HIS A 9 -6.68 2.48 2.07
CA HIS A 9 -7.14 3.55 2.94
C HIS A 9 -8.62 3.33 3.25
N GLY A 10 -8.93 3.11 4.53
CA GLY A 10 -10.29 3.02 5.05
C GLY A 10 -10.70 4.31 5.77
N TRP A 11 -11.91 4.79 5.52
CA TRP A 11 -12.51 5.90 6.28
C TRP A 11 -13.85 5.48 6.89
N HIS A 12 -13.89 5.47 8.22
CA HIS A 12 -15.08 5.14 9.02
C HIS A 12 -15.28 6.16 10.14
N VAL A 13 -16.09 7.20 9.90
CA VAL A 13 -16.41 8.30 10.84
C VAL A 13 -15.19 9.12 11.32
N SER A 14 -14.00 8.55 11.23
CA SER A 14 -12.64 9.05 11.49
C SER A 14 -11.68 8.32 10.52
N SER A 15 -10.56 8.95 10.17
CA SER A 15 -9.57 8.35 9.25
C SER A 15 -8.74 7.31 9.97
N ASN A 16 -8.76 6.05 9.52
CA ASN A 16 -8.03 4.94 10.15
C ASN A 16 -6.59 4.79 9.63
N GLY A 17 -6.11 5.72 8.80
CA GLY A 17 -4.77 5.66 8.20
C GLY A 17 -4.68 4.66 7.05
N PHE A 18 -3.44 4.36 6.64
CA PHE A 18 -3.14 3.49 5.50
C PHE A 18 -2.64 2.14 5.98
N ASP A 19 -3.23 1.07 5.46
CA ASP A 19 -2.74 -0.28 5.62
C ASP A 19 -2.00 -0.72 4.37
N VAL A 20 -0.83 -1.35 4.57
CA VAL A 20 0.03 -1.81 3.47
C VAL A 20 0.09 -3.33 3.53
N HIS A 21 -0.35 -3.98 2.46
CA HIS A 21 -0.30 -5.42 2.28
C HIS A 21 0.71 -5.77 1.19
N GLU A 22 1.64 -6.67 1.49
CA GLU A 22 2.48 -7.30 0.47
C GLU A 22 1.67 -8.37 -0.25
N LEU A 23 1.68 -8.34 -1.59
CA LEU A 23 0.89 -9.21 -2.44
C LEU A 23 1.75 -10.35 -3.00
N GLY A 24 1.17 -11.55 -3.08
CA GLY A 24 1.82 -12.73 -3.63
C GLY A 24 1.81 -12.82 -5.16
N ALA A 25 1.17 -11.85 -5.81
CA ALA A 25 0.94 -11.82 -7.25
C ALA A 25 2.23 -11.74 -8.10
N LYS A 26 2.20 -12.39 -9.26
CA LYS A 26 3.31 -12.38 -10.23
C LYS A 26 3.15 -11.31 -11.30
N ASP A 27 1.92 -10.89 -11.55
CA ASP A 27 1.58 -9.87 -12.53
C ASP A 27 0.67 -8.79 -11.93
N LYS A 28 0.58 -7.66 -12.65
CA LYS A 28 -0.19 -6.51 -12.21
C LYS A 28 -1.69 -6.77 -12.13
N VAL A 29 -2.21 -7.70 -12.94
CA VAL A 29 -3.65 -8.01 -13.00
C VAL A 29 -4.05 -8.84 -11.79
N GLU A 30 -3.28 -9.88 -11.48
CA GLU A 30 -3.38 -10.71 -10.29
C GLU A 30 -3.23 -9.85 -9.03
N ALA A 31 -2.24 -8.93 -9.01
CA ALA A 31 -2.05 -8.00 -7.90
C ALA A 31 -3.25 -7.07 -7.70
N HIS A 32 -3.85 -6.60 -8.80
CA HIS A 32 -5.07 -5.79 -8.74
C HIS A 32 -6.25 -6.58 -8.19
N ASN A 33 -6.45 -7.81 -8.66
CA ASN A 33 -7.54 -8.67 -8.18
C ASN A 33 -7.40 -9.01 -6.68
N GLU A 34 -6.18 -9.28 -6.22
CA GLU A 34 -5.89 -9.52 -4.82
C GLU A 34 -6.17 -8.27 -3.97
N ALA A 35 -5.78 -7.09 -4.44
CA ALA A 35 -6.07 -5.82 -3.77
C ALA A 35 -7.57 -5.49 -3.71
N VAL A 36 -8.33 -5.78 -4.78
CA VAL A 36 -9.79 -5.66 -4.82
C VAL A 36 -10.43 -6.56 -3.76
N LEU A 37 -9.98 -7.82 -3.67
CA LEU A 37 -10.48 -8.78 -2.69
C LEU A 37 -10.25 -8.30 -1.25
N LEU A 38 -9.03 -7.86 -0.94
CA LEU A 38 -8.68 -7.33 0.38
C LEU A 38 -9.50 -6.09 0.73
N THR A 39 -9.72 -5.20 -0.25
CA THR A 39 -10.52 -3.99 -0.06
C THR A 39 -11.98 -4.34 0.25
N HIS A 40 -12.58 -5.25 -0.52
CA HIS A 40 -13.96 -5.69 -0.28
C HIS A 40 -14.14 -6.44 1.03
N GLN A 41 -13.15 -7.22 1.47
CA GLN A 41 -13.19 -7.90 2.77
C GLN A 41 -13.16 -6.91 3.94
N ARG A 42 -12.50 -5.77 3.75
CA ARG A 42 -12.43 -4.70 4.75
C ARG A 42 -13.64 -3.76 4.70
N GLU A 43 -14.20 -3.55 3.52
CA GLU A 43 -15.32 -2.63 3.34
C GLU A 43 -16.52 -3.05 4.21
N SER A 44 -17.06 -2.08 4.94
CA SER A 44 -18.23 -2.27 5.80
C SER A 44 -19.25 -1.18 5.50
N THR A 45 -20.49 -1.32 5.99
CA THR A 45 -21.60 -0.38 5.72
C THR A 45 -21.21 1.07 6.00
N PHE A 46 -20.34 1.29 6.97
CA PHE A 46 -19.86 2.61 7.35
C PHE A 46 -18.35 2.83 7.13
N ASP A 47 -17.59 1.81 6.70
CA ASP A 47 -16.15 1.90 6.43
C ASP A 47 -15.93 1.74 4.93
N LYS A 48 -15.74 2.87 4.25
CA LYS A 48 -15.44 2.87 2.81
C LYS A 48 -13.95 2.80 2.62
N CYS A 49 -13.53 1.91 1.71
CA CYS A 49 -12.13 1.66 1.44
C CYS A 49 -11.79 2.04 -0.01
N ALA A 50 -10.63 2.66 -0.18
CA ALA A 50 -9.95 2.80 -1.47
C ALA A 50 -8.59 2.12 -1.41
N PHE A 51 -8.10 1.68 -2.56
CA PHE A 51 -6.78 1.06 -2.63
C PHE A 51 -5.97 1.54 -3.82
N THR A 52 -4.66 1.41 -3.72
CA THR A 52 -3.75 1.54 -4.85
C THR A 52 -2.73 0.42 -4.84
N VAL A 53 -2.40 -0.10 -6.02
CA VAL A 53 -1.38 -1.14 -6.20
C VAL A 53 -0.11 -0.48 -6.68
N ILE A 54 0.98 -0.72 -5.96
CA ILE A 54 2.31 -0.18 -6.28
C ILE A 54 3.20 -1.36 -6.65
N GLU A 55 3.80 -1.27 -7.83
CA GLU A 55 4.85 -2.17 -8.26
C GLU A 55 6.19 -1.69 -7.69
N ILE A 56 6.89 -2.59 -7.02
CA ILE A 56 8.22 -2.37 -6.45
C ILE A 56 9.21 -3.21 -7.25
N ALA A 57 10.18 -2.54 -7.87
CA ALA A 57 11.21 -3.25 -8.59
C ALA A 57 12.09 -4.06 -7.63
N ASP A 58 12.64 -5.17 -8.09
CA ASP A 58 13.39 -6.09 -7.22
C ASP A 58 14.66 -5.46 -6.59
N HIS A 59 15.19 -4.43 -7.26
CA HIS A 59 16.33 -3.64 -6.83
C HIS A 59 15.95 -2.45 -5.94
N GLU A 60 14.68 -2.10 -5.84
CA GLU A 60 14.21 -1.03 -4.95
C GLU A 60 14.25 -1.53 -3.51
N ARG A 61 15.27 -1.07 -2.79
CA ARG A 61 15.41 -1.20 -1.35
C ARG A 61 15.75 0.15 -0.79
N LEU A 62 15.18 0.48 0.37
CA LEU A 62 15.64 1.63 1.14
C LEU A 62 17.09 1.34 1.57
N PRO A 63 18.09 2.12 1.11
CA PRO A 63 19.49 1.86 1.46
C PRO A 63 19.76 2.07 2.96
N ARG A 64 18.90 2.84 3.63
CA ARG A 64 18.92 3.08 5.08
C ARG A 64 17.52 3.38 5.61
N LYS A 65 17.32 3.23 6.91
CA LYS A 65 16.09 3.71 7.58
C LYS A 65 15.95 5.23 7.34
N LEU A 66 14.73 5.66 7.01
CA LEU A 66 14.40 7.07 6.88
C LEU A 66 14.56 7.77 8.23
N THR A 67 15.22 8.93 8.22
CA THR A 67 15.28 9.84 9.38
C THR A 67 13.90 10.41 9.68
N LEU A 68 13.70 10.89 10.91
CA LEU A 68 12.46 11.55 11.32
C LEU A 68 12.06 12.71 10.38
N ARG A 69 13.05 13.48 9.91
CA ARG A 69 12.84 14.58 8.96
C ARG A 69 12.34 14.09 7.61
N GLU A 70 12.93 13.03 7.08
CA GLU A 70 12.52 12.44 5.80
C GLU A 70 11.12 11.83 5.89
N ARG A 71 10.79 11.20 7.03
CA ARG A 71 9.45 10.70 7.32
C ARG A 71 8.40 11.82 7.38
N LEU A 72 8.74 12.95 8.00
CA LEU A 72 7.84 14.10 8.14
C LEU A 72 7.68 14.89 6.83
N THR A 73 8.75 15.00 6.04
CA THR A 73 8.76 15.83 4.82
C THR A 73 8.46 15.06 3.54
N GLY A 74 8.51 13.73 3.57
CA GLY A 74 8.35 12.86 2.40
C GLY A 74 9.46 13.02 1.35
N ARG A 75 10.54 13.76 1.67
CA ARG A 75 11.67 14.01 0.76
C ARG A 75 12.87 13.21 1.24
N THR A 76 13.35 12.30 0.40
CA THR A 76 14.63 11.62 0.59
C THR A 76 15.75 12.52 0.07
N ASN A 77 16.77 12.78 0.89
CA ASN A 77 18.01 13.32 0.36
C ASN A 77 18.90 12.14 -0.06
N PRO A 78 19.23 12.02 -1.35
CA PRO A 78 20.13 10.98 -1.84
C PRO A 78 21.51 11.04 -1.20
#